data_AF-A0A377PPN7-F1
#
_entry.id   AF-A0A377PPN7-F1
#
_cell.length_a   1.000
_cell.length_b   1.000
_cell.length_c   1.000
_cell.angle_alpha   90.00
_cell.angle_beta   90.00
_cell.angle_gamma   90.00
#
_symmetry.space_group_name_H-M   'P 1'
#
loop_
_entity.id
_entity.type
_entity.pdbx_description
1 polymer ?
#
loop_
_entity_poly.entity_id
_entity_poly.type
_entity_poly.pdbx_seq_one_letter_code
_entity_poly.pdbx_strand_id
1 'polypeptide(L)'
;MNLIDLDVLDYNNEPVGLEIIRLNSEIVHLSKNTNIKLYTSLVHLGVPDIASALDISNAMPVNSMAYIPISASNTGIGVKLFNTSAVSISPAILYAYKNQSNRTKFIMMSELFNMHRYIYSTGSNDTGWGGCEAVQGSIRVGAEYGVTALSNFNYDGVYYLDSSAMTAISEIPYNGGGFIEIVKSATSKFYKVYGTGSDSKILMKSSAATNWATIN
;
A
#
# COMPACT_ATOMS: atom_id res chain seq x y z
N MET A 1 -4.58 -3.95 -65.23
CA MET A 1 -3.57 -4.53 -64.32
C MET A 1 -4.30 -5.62 -63.56
N ASN A 2 -4.20 -6.86 -64.03
CA ASN A 2 -4.84 -8.00 -63.38
C ASN A 2 -3.98 -8.37 -62.16
N LEU A 3 -4.47 -8.08 -60.97
CA LEU A 3 -3.99 -8.74 -59.76
C LEU A 3 -4.42 -10.19 -59.89
N ILE A 4 -3.45 -11.07 -60.14
CA ILE A 4 -3.63 -12.50 -59.96
C ILE A 4 -3.76 -12.68 -58.45
N ASP A 5 -4.98 -12.94 -57.99
CA ASP A 5 -5.23 -13.42 -56.63
C ASP A 5 -4.59 -14.81 -56.54
N LEU A 6 -3.37 -14.84 -56.00
CA LEU A 6 -2.66 -16.08 -55.68
C LEU A 6 -3.26 -16.58 -54.36
N ASP A 7 -4.33 -17.35 -54.46
CA ASP A 7 -4.82 -18.19 -53.36
C ASP A 7 -3.76 -19.23 -53.03
N VAL A 8 -2.86 -18.90 -52.11
CA VAL A 8 -1.91 -19.84 -51.55
C VAL A 8 -2.70 -20.80 -50.67
N LEU A 9 -2.74 -22.07 -51.07
CA LEU A 9 -3.43 -23.14 -50.35
C LEU A 9 -2.43 -23.99 -49.55
N ASP A 10 -2.88 -24.53 -48.42
CA ASP A 10 -2.08 -25.47 -47.62
C ASP A 10 -2.10 -26.89 -48.22
N TYR A 11 -1.46 -27.85 -47.53
CA TYR A 11 -1.43 -29.26 -47.94
C TYR A 11 -2.81 -29.95 -47.90
N ASN A 12 -3.82 -29.32 -47.31
CA ASN A 12 -5.22 -29.76 -47.29
C ASN A 12 -6.12 -28.95 -48.23
N ASN A 13 -5.54 -28.09 -49.08
CA ASN A 13 -6.25 -27.25 -50.03
C ASN A 13 -7.08 -26.11 -49.37
N GLU A 14 -6.72 -25.69 -48.15
CA GLU A 14 -7.37 -24.59 -47.43
C GLU A 14 -6.65 -23.24 -47.66
N PRO A 15 -7.37 -22.09 -47.72
CA PRO A 15 -6.76 -20.78 -47.94
C PRO A 15 -5.83 -20.34 -46.80
N VAL A 16 -4.53 -20.28 -47.08
CA VAL A 16 -3.48 -19.90 -46.11
C VAL A 16 -3.55 -18.41 -45.75
N GLY A 17 -4.17 -17.59 -46.60
CA GLY A 17 -4.28 -16.15 -46.40
C GLY A 17 -4.98 -15.77 -45.08
N LEU A 18 -6.07 -16.46 -44.74
CA LEU A 18 -6.81 -16.20 -43.48
C LEU A 18 -5.99 -16.59 -42.25
N GLU A 19 -5.22 -17.67 -42.33
CA GLU A 19 -4.38 -18.15 -41.24
C GLU A 19 -3.17 -17.23 -41.01
N ILE A 20 -2.54 -16.72 -42.08
CA ILE A 20 -1.48 -15.70 -41.99
C ILE A 20 -2.01 -14.39 -41.40
N ILE A 21 -3.21 -13.94 -41.79
CA ILE A 21 -3.85 -12.74 -41.23
C ILE A 21 -4.12 -12.93 -39.74
N ARG A 22 -4.63 -14.11 -39.35
CA ARG A 22 -4.86 -14.45 -37.95
C ARG A 22 -3.56 -14.48 -37.14
N LEU A 23 -2.52 -15.15 -37.63
CA LEU A 23 -1.21 -15.21 -36.97
C LEU A 23 -0.58 -13.82 -36.83
N ASN A 24 -0.67 -12.98 -37.86
CA ASN A 24 -0.22 -11.59 -37.76
C ASN A 24 -1.01 -10.80 -36.72
N SER A 25 -2.34 -10.99 -36.64
CA SER A 25 -3.16 -10.38 -35.60
C SER A 25 -2.74 -10.85 -34.20
N GLU A 26 -2.52 -12.14 -34.01
CA GLU A 26 -2.04 -12.72 -32.75
C GLU A 26 -0.64 -12.20 -32.37
N ILE A 27 0.30 -12.11 -33.32
CA ILE A 27 1.65 -11.53 -33.11
C ILE A 27 1.57 -10.04 -32.79
N VAL A 28 0.70 -9.27 -33.46
CA VAL A 28 0.47 -7.86 -33.15
C VAL A 28 -0.15 -7.68 -31.76
N HIS A 29 -1.05 -8.58 -31.35
CA HIS A 29 -1.61 -8.60 -30.00
C HIS A 29 -0.56 -8.97 -28.95
N LEU A 30 0.28 -9.97 -29.21
CA LEU A 30 1.35 -10.40 -28.32
C LEU A 30 2.45 -9.34 -28.18
N SER A 31 2.85 -8.70 -29.27
CA SER A 31 3.84 -7.60 -29.27
C SER A 31 3.32 -6.34 -28.58
N LYS A 32 2.01 -6.08 -28.61
CA LYS A 32 1.39 -5.01 -27.79
C LYS A 32 1.29 -5.37 -26.30
N ASN A 33 1.22 -6.67 -25.97
CA ASN A 33 1.09 -7.17 -24.60
C ASN A 33 2.44 -7.42 -23.89
N THR A 34 3.59 -7.21 -24.54
CA THR A 34 4.92 -7.45 -23.95
C THR A 34 5.55 -6.20 -23.32
N ASN A 35 5.04 -5.00 -23.60
CA ASN A 35 5.57 -3.76 -23.05
C ASN A 35 4.72 -3.25 -21.88
N ILE A 36 5.25 -3.37 -20.65
CA ILE A 36 4.64 -2.77 -19.46
C ILE A 36 4.87 -1.26 -19.53
N LYS A 37 3.80 -0.47 -19.60
CA LYS A 37 3.90 1.00 -19.53
C LYS A 37 4.29 1.42 -18.12
N LEU A 38 5.35 2.22 -18.00
CA LEU A 38 5.80 2.78 -16.73
C LEU A 38 5.41 4.25 -16.61
N TYR A 39 4.82 4.62 -15.48
CA TYR A 39 4.44 6.00 -15.14
C TYR A 39 5.24 6.48 -13.94
N THR A 40 5.83 7.67 -14.02
CA THR A 40 6.72 8.20 -12.97
C THR A 40 6.14 9.37 -12.16
N SER A 41 4.94 9.84 -12.51
CA SER A 41 4.25 10.95 -11.84
C SER A 41 2.74 10.82 -11.96
N LEU A 42 1.99 11.52 -11.10
CA LEU A 42 0.53 11.61 -11.18
C LEU A 42 0.09 12.34 -12.46
N VAL A 43 0.85 13.35 -12.87
CA VAL A 43 0.61 14.08 -14.14
C VAL A 43 0.74 13.17 -15.36
N HIS A 44 1.70 12.23 -15.36
CA HIS A 44 1.82 11.24 -16.45
C HIS A 44 0.62 10.28 -16.54
N LEU A 45 -0.08 10.07 -15.42
CA LEU A 45 -1.35 9.33 -15.39
C LEU A 45 -2.56 10.21 -15.71
N GLY A 46 -2.39 11.53 -15.84
CA GLY A 46 -3.48 12.47 -16.08
C GLY A 46 -4.36 12.72 -14.86
N VAL A 47 -3.85 12.52 -13.64
CA VAL A 47 -4.58 12.75 -12.38
C VAL A 47 -3.96 13.89 -11.57
N PRO A 48 -4.75 14.63 -10.78
CA PRO A 48 -4.23 15.73 -9.95
C PRO A 48 -3.38 15.23 -8.79
N ASP A 49 -2.57 16.10 -8.17
CA ASP A 49 -1.71 15.75 -7.04
C ASP A 49 -2.46 15.27 -5.79
N ILE A 50 -3.73 15.66 -5.66
CA ILE A 50 -4.64 15.26 -4.59
C ILE A 50 -5.47 14.01 -4.94
N ALA A 51 -5.14 13.31 -6.02
CA ALA A 51 -5.87 12.13 -6.48
C ALA A 51 -5.94 11.04 -5.40
N SER A 52 -7.08 10.36 -5.34
CA SER A 52 -7.24 9.19 -4.50
C SER A 52 -6.58 7.96 -5.12
N ALA A 53 -6.32 6.93 -4.31
CA ALA A 53 -5.84 5.65 -4.82
C ALA A 53 -6.83 5.02 -5.83
N LEU A 54 -8.14 5.29 -5.71
CA LEU A 54 -9.14 4.87 -6.67
C LEU A 54 -9.00 5.63 -8.01
N ASP A 55 -8.79 6.95 -7.95
CA ASP A 55 -8.57 7.77 -9.15
C ASP A 55 -7.33 7.29 -9.91
N ILE A 56 -6.23 7.02 -9.19
CA ILE A 56 -5.00 6.45 -9.75
C ILE A 56 -5.29 5.07 -10.38
N SER A 57 -6.01 4.19 -9.66
CA SER A 57 -6.38 2.86 -10.15
C SER A 57 -7.21 2.93 -11.44
N ASN A 58 -8.11 3.92 -11.56
CA ASN A 58 -8.97 4.12 -12.72
C ASN A 58 -8.22 4.72 -13.91
N ALA A 59 -7.28 5.63 -13.65
CA ALA A 59 -6.44 6.24 -14.68
C ALA A 59 -5.38 5.27 -15.24
N MET A 60 -4.91 4.31 -14.45
CA MET A 60 -3.94 3.32 -14.90
C MET A 60 -4.51 2.39 -15.98
N PRO A 61 -3.85 2.26 -17.14
CA PRO A 61 -4.18 1.24 -18.13
C PRO A 61 -3.88 -0.17 -17.61
N VAL A 62 -4.55 -1.17 -18.19
CA VAL A 62 -4.19 -2.58 -17.97
C VAL A 62 -2.75 -2.85 -18.42
N ASN A 63 -2.04 -3.74 -17.71
CA ASN A 63 -0.64 -4.09 -17.97
C ASN A 63 0.30 -2.88 -17.84
N SER A 64 0.13 -2.10 -16.77
CA SER A 64 0.97 -0.94 -16.46
C SER A 64 1.50 -0.96 -15.04
N MET A 65 2.54 -0.17 -14.83
CA MET A 65 3.18 0.07 -13.55
C MET A 65 3.36 1.57 -13.33
N ALA A 66 3.22 2.03 -12.09
CA ALA A 66 3.55 3.38 -11.70
C ALA A 66 4.58 3.36 -10.56
N TYR A 67 5.51 4.30 -10.59
CA TYR A 67 6.52 4.58 -9.58
C TYR A 67 6.48 6.08 -9.32
N ILE A 68 5.82 6.50 -8.25
CA ILE A 68 5.48 7.92 -8.06
C ILE A 68 6.02 8.38 -6.70
N PRO A 69 6.89 9.40 -6.65
CA PRO A 69 7.25 10.07 -5.41
C PRO A 69 6.02 10.73 -4.78
N ILE A 70 5.77 10.42 -3.52
CA ILE A 70 4.67 10.94 -2.71
C ILE A 70 5.23 11.83 -1.62
N SER A 71 4.64 13.00 -1.47
CA SER A 71 4.96 13.97 -0.44
C SER A 71 3.79 14.20 0.51
N ALA A 72 4.01 15.00 1.54
CA ALA A 72 3.00 15.41 2.52
C ALA A 72 1.74 16.05 1.88
N SER A 73 1.85 16.68 0.70
CA SER A 73 0.74 17.36 0.04
C SER A 73 -0.20 16.40 -0.71
N ASN A 74 0.22 15.16 -0.98
CA ASN A 74 -0.58 14.15 -1.69
C ASN A 74 -1.62 13.49 -0.77
N THR A 75 -2.48 14.31 -0.16
CA THR A 75 -3.41 13.91 0.91
C THR A 75 -4.50 12.93 0.44
N GLY A 76 -4.83 12.91 -0.85
CA GLY A 76 -5.86 12.04 -1.43
C GLY A 76 -5.54 10.54 -1.38
N ILE A 77 -4.26 10.17 -1.31
CA ILE A 77 -3.83 8.77 -1.27
C ILE A 77 -4.33 8.05 -0.02
N GLY A 78 -4.60 8.81 1.05
CA GLY A 78 -5.33 8.33 2.22
C GLY A 78 -4.53 7.41 3.15
N VAL A 79 -3.19 7.52 3.16
CA VAL A 79 -2.36 6.85 4.18
C VAL A 79 -2.27 7.75 5.41
N LYS A 80 -2.72 7.25 6.56
CA LYS A 80 -2.56 7.92 7.86
C LYS A 80 -2.21 6.91 8.93
N LEU A 81 -0.96 6.89 9.37
CA LEU A 81 -0.50 5.99 10.43
C LEU A 81 -1.29 6.19 11.73
N PHE A 82 -1.58 7.44 12.05
CA PHE A 82 -2.35 7.84 13.23
C PHE A 82 -3.60 8.62 12.83
N ASN A 83 -4.70 8.45 13.56
CA ASN A 83 -5.95 9.18 13.33
C ASN A 83 -5.98 10.57 13.99
N THR A 84 -4.82 11.21 14.13
CA THR A 84 -4.66 12.54 14.69
C THR A 84 -4.58 13.59 13.57
N SER A 85 -4.84 14.86 13.90
CA SER A 85 -4.78 15.98 12.94
C SER A 85 -3.37 16.33 12.48
N ALA A 86 -2.35 15.88 13.20
CA ALA A 86 -0.95 16.28 13.02
C ALA A 86 -0.19 15.51 11.90
N VAL A 87 -0.81 14.52 11.24
CA VAL A 87 -0.05 13.58 10.41
C VAL A 87 -0.18 13.88 8.92
N SER A 88 0.92 14.39 8.36
CA SER A 88 1.23 14.27 6.94
C SER A 88 1.85 12.90 6.65
N ILE A 89 1.67 12.40 5.43
CA ILE A 89 2.40 11.23 4.94
C ILE A 89 3.89 11.58 4.93
N SER A 90 4.74 10.74 5.55
CA SER A 90 6.19 10.86 5.40
C SER A 90 6.55 10.67 3.93
N PRO A 91 7.52 11.42 3.37
CA PRO A 91 7.96 11.22 1.99
C PRO A 91 8.15 9.74 1.67
N ALA A 92 7.53 9.31 0.57
CA ALA A 92 7.43 7.89 0.21
C ALA A 92 7.47 7.72 -1.30
N ILE A 93 7.60 6.48 -1.74
CA ILE A 93 7.40 6.07 -3.13
C ILE A 93 6.15 5.20 -3.18
N LEU A 94 5.21 5.57 -4.04
CA LEU A 94 4.06 4.75 -4.39
C LEU A 94 4.39 3.92 -5.62
N TYR A 95 4.40 2.61 -5.43
CA TYR A 95 4.37 1.64 -6.51
C TYR A 95 2.92 1.23 -6.74
N ALA A 96 2.48 1.28 -7.99
CA ALA A 96 1.20 0.73 -8.38
C ALA A 96 1.39 -0.23 -9.56
N TYR A 97 0.68 -1.35 -9.55
CA TYR A 97 0.71 -2.31 -10.65
C TYR A 97 -0.70 -2.77 -10.97
N LYS A 98 -1.11 -2.63 -12.23
CA LYS A 98 -2.42 -3.03 -12.71
C LYS A 98 -2.29 -4.16 -13.73
N ASN A 99 -2.80 -5.32 -13.35
CA ASN A 99 -2.82 -6.51 -14.22
C ASN A 99 -4.13 -6.59 -15.02
N GLN A 100 -4.27 -7.65 -15.83
CA GLN A 100 -5.42 -7.87 -16.72
C GLN A 100 -6.79 -7.97 -16.01
N SER A 101 -6.81 -8.19 -14.68
CA SER A 101 -8.04 -8.40 -13.91
C SER A 101 -8.71 -7.12 -13.41
N ASN A 102 -8.34 -5.93 -13.93
CA ASN A 102 -8.77 -4.62 -13.42
C ASN A 102 -8.48 -4.40 -11.92
N ARG A 103 -7.54 -5.17 -11.37
CA ARG A 103 -7.08 -5.05 -10.00
C ARG A 103 -5.75 -4.30 -10.00
N THR A 104 -5.70 -3.24 -9.20
CA THR A 104 -4.48 -2.48 -8.96
C THR A 104 -3.95 -2.84 -7.58
N LYS A 105 -2.69 -3.29 -7.51
CA LYS A 105 -1.95 -3.43 -6.26
C LYS A 105 -1.15 -2.14 -6.04
N PHE A 106 -1.30 -1.55 -4.86
CA PHE A 106 -0.49 -0.44 -4.39
C PHE A 106 0.48 -0.94 -3.32
N ILE A 107 1.70 -0.44 -3.37
CA ILE A 107 2.70 -0.57 -2.32
C ILE A 107 3.24 0.84 -2.06
N MET A 108 3.15 1.30 -0.82
CA MET A 108 3.78 2.54 -0.39
C MET A 108 5.02 2.19 0.42
N MET A 109 6.16 2.76 0.05
CA MET A 109 7.44 2.54 0.73
C MET A 109 8.01 3.88 1.17
N SER A 110 8.20 4.06 2.47
CA SER A 110 8.92 5.19 3.04
C SER A 110 10.20 4.70 3.71
N GLU A 111 11.01 5.61 4.25
CA GLU A 111 12.18 5.23 5.07
C GLU A 111 11.78 4.53 6.38
N LEU A 112 10.54 4.73 6.84
CA LEU A 112 10.06 4.24 8.13
C LEU A 112 9.25 2.95 8.01
N PHE A 113 8.43 2.86 6.96
CA PHE A 113 7.45 1.79 6.81
C PHE A 113 7.15 1.43 5.36
N ASN A 114 6.65 0.20 5.19
CA ASN A 114 6.01 -0.28 3.98
C ASN A 114 4.54 -0.59 4.26
N MET A 115 3.68 -0.34 3.28
CA MET A 115 2.24 -0.64 3.34
C MET A 115 1.73 -1.09 1.99
N HIS A 116 0.61 -1.81 1.97
CA HIS A 116 -0.02 -2.24 0.73
C HIS A 116 -1.54 -2.05 0.75
N ARG A 117 -2.12 -2.00 -0.44
CA ARG A 117 -3.57 -1.89 -0.67
C ARG A 117 -3.92 -2.53 -2.01
N TYR A 118 -5.08 -3.16 -2.10
CA TYR A 118 -5.63 -3.67 -3.35
C TYR A 118 -6.94 -2.95 -3.65
N ILE A 119 -7.10 -2.49 -4.89
CA ILE A 119 -8.31 -1.81 -5.35
C ILE A 119 -8.71 -2.36 -6.71
N TYR A 120 -9.97 -2.73 -6.87
CA TYR A 120 -10.57 -3.01 -8.17
C TYR A 120 -11.10 -1.71 -8.78
N SER A 121 -11.10 -1.56 -10.10
CA SER A 121 -11.53 -0.30 -10.76
C SER A 121 -12.97 0.13 -10.43
N THR A 122 -13.83 -0.77 -9.95
CA THR A 122 -15.18 -0.45 -9.47
C THR A 122 -15.22 0.06 -8.02
N GLY A 123 -14.09 0.08 -7.31
CA GLY A 123 -14.00 0.38 -5.88
C GLY A 123 -14.52 -0.74 -4.96
N SER A 124 -15.36 -1.64 -5.48
CA SER A 124 -15.80 -2.84 -4.78
C SER A 124 -14.61 -3.74 -4.46
N ASN A 125 -14.46 -4.12 -3.18
CA ASN A 125 -13.32 -4.88 -2.65
C ASN A 125 -12.01 -4.09 -2.52
N ASP A 126 -12.10 -2.78 -2.27
CA ASP A 126 -10.97 -2.03 -1.71
C ASP A 126 -10.60 -2.57 -0.32
N THR A 127 -9.35 -3.02 -0.16
CA THR A 127 -8.86 -3.55 1.12
C THR A 127 -8.53 -2.48 2.15
N GLY A 128 -8.50 -1.21 1.72
CA GLY A 128 -7.82 -0.15 2.47
C GLY A 128 -6.31 -0.41 2.56
N TRP A 129 -5.60 0.51 3.22
CA TRP A 129 -4.19 0.34 3.53
C TRP A 129 -4.01 -0.66 4.67
N GLY A 130 -3.05 -1.57 4.54
CA GLY A 130 -2.73 -2.58 5.56
C GLY A 130 -1.28 -3.04 5.50
N GLY A 131 -0.91 -3.93 6.43
CA GLY A 131 0.43 -4.49 6.56
C GLY A 131 1.50 -3.42 6.77
N CYS A 132 1.33 -2.61 7.83
CA CYS A 132 2.28 -1.56 8.17
C CYS A 132 3.56 -2.18 8.77
N GLU A 133 4.52 -2.47 7.91
CA GLU A 133 5.77 -3.12 8.28
C GLU A 133 6.86 -2.06 8.48
N ALA A 134 7.49 -2.05 9.65
CA ALA A 134 8.60 -1.15 9.92
C ALA A 134 9.85 -1.57 9.13
N VAL A 135 10.50 -0.63 8.44
CA VAL A 135 11.74 -0.90 7.68
C VAL A 135 12.92 -1.14 8.61
N GLN A 136 12.97 -0.43 9.73
CA GLN A 136 14.07 -0.48 10.71
C GLN A 136 13.66 -1.17 12.01
N GLY A 137 12.77 -2.17 11.93
CA GLY A 137 12.27 -2.92 13.09
C GLY A 137 11.24 -2.17 13.95
N SER A 138 11.20 -0.83 13.90
CA SER A 138 10.13 -0.03 14.51
C SER A 138 9.90 1.29 13.76
N ILE A 139 8.69 1.84 13.89
CA ILE A 139 8.35 3.19 13.41
C ILE A 139 8.50 4.16 14.58
N ARG A 140 9.40 5.14 14.47
CA ARG A 140 9.58 6.17 15.50
C ARG A 140 8.36 7.08 15.58
N VAL A 141 7.89 7.33 16.81
CA VAL A 141 6.77 8.20 17.14
C VAL A 141 7.22 9.15 18.25
N GLY A 142 7.34 10.43 17.92
CA GLY A 142 7.54 11.50 18.89
C GLY A 142 6.26 12.30 19.20
N ALA A 143 6.37 13.29 20.09
CA ALA A 143 5.25 14.15 20.47
C ALA A 143 4.64 14.92 19.28
N GLU A 144 5.42 15.18 18.22
CA GLU A 144 4.98 15.86 17.00
C GLU A 144 3.81 15.16 16.29
N TYR A 145 3.61 13.86 16.52
CA TYR A 145 2.51 13.10 15.93
C TYR A 145 1.18 13.25 16.71
N GLY A 146 1.20 13.89 17.88
CA GLY A 146 0.00 14.20 18.68
C GLY A 146 -0.78 12.97 19.16
N VAL A 147 -0.11 11.84 19.33
CA VAL A 147 -0.71 10.58 19.79
C VAL A 147 -0.94 10.66 21.31
N THR A 148 -2.18 10.48 21.75
CA THR A 148 -2.57 10.58 23.18
C THR A 148 -3.36 9.36 23.68
N ALA A 149 -3.72 8.45 22.79
CA ALA A 149 -4.47 7.24 23.11
C ALA A 149 -3.97 6.05 22.26
N LEU A 150 -4.10 4.82 22.78
CA LEU A 150 -3.78 3.60 22.03
C LEU A 150 -4.69 3.44 20.80
N SER A 151 -5.90 3.99 20.87
CA SER A 151 -6.85 4.03 19.76
C SER A 151 -6.40 4.91 18.59
N ASN A 152 -5.36 5.75 18.76
CA ASN A 152 -4.87 6.58 17.68
C ASN A 152 -4.12 5.81 16.59
N PHE A 153 -3.61 4.62 16.91
CA PHE A 153 -2.88 3.77 15.98
C PHE A 153 -3.86 3.02 15.05
N ASN A 154 -3.77 3.32 13.75
CA ASN A 154 -4.65 2.72 12.75
C ASN A 154 -4.21 1.31 12.36
N TYR A 155 -2.91 1.05 12.37
CA TYR A 155 -2.31 -0.17 11.86
C TYR A 155 -1.65 -1.00 12.96
N ASP A 156 -1.58 -2.30 12.71
CA ASP A 156 -0.71 -3.23 13.40
C ASP A 156 0.75 -2.96 13.04
N GLY A 157 1.66 -3.30 13.95
CA GLY A 157 3.09 -3.07 13.76
C GLY A 157 3.82 -2.79 15.06
N VAL A 158 5.12 -2.51 14.91
CA VAL A 158 6.02 -2.16 16.01
C VAL A 158 6.36 -0.68 15.92
N TYR A 159 6.08 0.06 16.98
CA TYR A 159 6.31 1.48 17.11
C TYR A 159 7.30 1.74 18.24
N TYR A 160 8.24 2.64 18.04
CA TYR A 160 9.09 3.15 19.11
C TYR A 160 8.58 4.53 19.52
N LEU A 161 8.20 4.68 20.78
CA LEU A 161 7.76 5.94 21.35
C LEU A 161 8.89 6.51 22.20
N ASP A 162 9.25 7.76 21.95
CA ASP A 162 10.08 8.49 22.91
C ASP A 162 9.32 8.72 24.23
N SER A 163 10.04 9.15 25.26
CA SER A 163 9.44 9.33 26.60
C SER A 163 8.29 10.34 26.61
N SER A 164 8.30 11.33 25.71
CA SER A 164 7.25 12.34 25.62
C SER A 164 5.98 11.76 24.99
N ALA A 165 6.11 11.00 23.90
CA ALA A 165 5.00 10.32 23.24
C ALA A 165 4.40 9.21 24.12
N MET A 166 5.24 8.45 24.83
CA MET A 166 4.77 7.40 25.73
C MET A 166 3.96 7.98 26.89
N THR A 167 4.46 9.05 27.52
CA THR A 167 3.78 9.71 28.66
C THR A 167 2.49 10.40 28.23
N ALA A 168 2.37 10.80 26.97
CA ALA A 168 1.13 11.37 26.43
C ALA A 168 -0.02 10.35 26.34
N ILE A 169 0.28 9.04 26.34
CA ILE A 169 -0.72 7.97 26.32
C ILE A 169 -1.01 7.53 27.76
N SER A 170 -1.99 8.18 28.38
CA SER A 170 -2.37 7.95 29.79
C SER A 170 -2.81 6.52 30.11
N GLU A 171 -3.19 5.75 29.09
CA GLU A 171 -3.58 4.35 29.23
C GLU A 171 -2.40 3.44 29.56
N ILE A 172 -1.15 3.84 29.30
CA ILE A 172 0.04 3.00 29.48
C ILE A 172 0.66 3.29 30.86
N PRO A 173 0.74 2.31 31.78
CA PRO A 173 1.32 2.50 33.10
C PRO A 173 2.85 2.40 33.07
N TYR A 174 3.49 3.16 32.18
CA TYR A 174 4.94 3.21 32.01
C TYR A 174 5.40 4.63 31.68
N ASN A 175 6.36 5.13 32.46
CA ASN A 175 6.96 6.44 32.27
C ASN A 175 8.37 6.25 31.71
N GLY A 176 8.56 6.51 30.42
CA GLY A 176 9.85 6.34 29.74
C GLY A 176 9.71 6.10 28.24
N GLY A 177 10.84 6.00 27.53
CA GLY A 177 10.84 5.56 26.13
C GLY A 177 10.62 4.05 26.03
N GLY A 178 9.97 3.59 24.97
CA GLY A 178 9.67 2.18 24.81
C GLY A 178 9.05 1.80 23.49
N PHE A 179 8.93 0.50 23.27
CA PHE A 179 8.28 -0.06 22.09
C PHE A 179 6.83 -0.41 22.40
N ILE A 180 5.94 -0.16 21.45
CA ILE A 180 4.57 -0.66 21.43
C ILE A 180 4.42 -1.55 20.22
N GLU A 181 4.08 -2.80 20.46
CA GLU A 181 3.67 -3.75 19.43
C GLU A 181 2.15 -3.88 19.46
N ILE A 182 1.52 -3.65 18.31
CA ILE A 182 0.08 -3.70 18.12
C ILE A 182 -0.23 -4.86 17.20
N VAL A 183 -1.01 -5.82 17.69
CA VAL A 183 -1.47 -6.97 16.91
C VAL A 183 -2.99 -6.95 16.84
N LYS A 184 -3.54 -6.89 15.64
CA LYS A 184 -4.99 -6.91 15.42
C LYS A 184 -5.44 -8.32 15.03
N SER A 185 -6.41 -8.86 15.77
CA SER A 185 -7.20 -10.02 15.36
C SER A 185 -8.52 -9.59 14.73
N ALA A 186 -9.31 -10.53 14.20
CA ALA A 186 -10.60 -10.25 13.58
C ALA A 186 -11.56 -9.45 14.49
N THR A 187 -11.46 -9.62 15.81
CA THR A 187 -12.40 -9.04 16.80
C THR A 187 -11.73 -8.25 17.92
N SER A 188 -10.40 -8.16 17.97
CA SER A 188 -9.69 -7.53 19.09
C SER A 188 -8.35 -6.94 18.67
N LYS A 189 -7.86 -5.94 19.43
CA LYS A 189 -6.47 -5.49 19.36
C LYS A 189 -5.73 -5.93 20.61
N PHE A 190 -4.49 -6.34 20.46
CA PHE A 190 -3.57 -6.63 21.55
C PHE A 190 -2.44 -5.62 21.51
N TYR A 191 -2.10 -5.11 22.68
CA TYR A 191 -1.03 -4.15 22.88
C TYR A 191 0.03 -4.81 23.75
N LYS A 192 1.28 -4.75 23.32
CA LYS A 192 2.44 -5.17 24.10
C LYS A 192 3.42 -4.02 24.18
N VAL A 193 3.76 -3.61 25.40
CA VAL A 193 4.68 -2.49 25.66
C VAL A 193 5.96 -3.04 26.26
N TYR A 194 7.10 -2.56 25.75
CA TYR A 194 8.44 -2.90 26.20
C TYR A 194 9.18 -1.62 26.57
N GLY A 195 9.42 -1.39 27.85
CA GLY A 195 10.23 -0.25 28.30
C GLY A 195 11.71 -0.43 27.95
N THR A 196 12.43 0.65 27.64
CA THR A 196 13.88 0.63 27.39
C THR A 196 14.73 1.17 28.55
N GLY A 197 14.08 1.59 29.65
CA GLY A 197 14.74 2.10 30.86
C GLY A 197 15.11 1.02 31.88
N SER A 198 15.71 1.43 33.00
CA SER A 198 16.10 0.54 34.12
C SER A 198 14.92 -0.20 34.76
N ASP A 199 13.72 0.38 34.68
CA ASP A 199 12.46 -0.23 35.15
C ASP A 199 11.69 -0.90 34.00
N SER A 200 12.40 -1.48 33.01
CA SER A 200 11.77 -2.13 31.85
C SER A 200 10.83 -3.23 32.30
N LYS A 201 9.57 -3.14 31.88
CA LYS A 201 8.55 -4.17 32.05
C LYS A 201 7.97 -4.53 30.70
N ILE A 202 7.54 -5.78 30.57
CA ILE A 202 6.69 -6.21 29.47
C ILE A 202 5.25 -6.11 29.95
N LEU A 203 4.47 -5.22 29.35
CA LEU A 203 3.06 -5.02 29.67
C LEU A 203 2.21 -5.52 28.51
N MET A 204 1.15 -6.28 28.79
CA MET A 204 0.21 -6.74 27.78
C MET A 204 -1.23 -6.44 28.16
N LYS A 205 -2.02 -6.04 27.16
CA LYS A 205 -3.44 -5.73 27.33
C LYS A 205 -4.20 -5.99 26.03
N SER A 206 -5.44 -6.47 26.12
CA SER A 206 -6.36 -6.48 24.99
C SER A 206 -7.23 -5.22 25.00
N SER A 207 -7.75 -4.82 23.84
CA SER A 207 -8.64 -3.65 23.72
C SER A 207 -9.90 -3.72 24.56
N ALA A 208 -10.32 -4.91 24.99
CA ALA A 208 -11.49 -5.12 25.85
C ALA A 208 -11.15 -5.11 27.35
N ALA A 209 -9.87 -5.27 27.72
CA ALA A 209 -9.45 -5.24 29.12
C ALA A 209 -9.40 -3.80 29.64
N THR A 210 -9.58 -3.61 30.95
CA THR A 210 -9.33 -2.33 31.62
C THR A 210 -7.90 -2.25 32.14
N ASN A 211 -7.41 -3.35 32.70
CA ASN A 211 -6.11 -3.45 33.36
C ASN A 211 -5.02 -4.06 32.46
N TRP A 212 -3.76 -3.74 32.76
CA TRP A 212 -2.58 -4.35 32.14
C TRP A 212 -2.12 -5.59 32.91
N ALA A 213 -1.67 -6.61 32.19
CA ALA A 213 -0.90 -7.71 32.74
C ALA A 213 0.59 -7.41 32.60
N THR A 214 1.36 -7.62 33.67
CA THR A 214 2.83 -7.59 33.61
C THR A 214 3.32 -9.00 33.36
N ILE A 215 4.25 -9.15 32.41
CA ILE A 215 4.94 -10.41 32.14
C ILE A 215 6.34 -10.29 32.72
N ASN A 216 6.65 -11.20 33.65
CA ASN A 216 7.97 -11.35 34.26
C ASN A 216 8.79 -12.38 33.48
#